data_AF-Q5K509-F1
#
_entry.id   AF-Q5K509-F1
#
_cell.length_a   1.000
_cell.length_b   1.000
_cell.length_c   1.000
_cell.angle_alpha   90.00
_cell.angle_beta   90.00
_cell.angle_gamma   90.00
#
_symmetry.space_group_name_H-M   'P 1'
#
loop_
_entity.id
_entity.type
_entity.pdbx_description
1 polymer ?
#
loop_
_entity_poly.entity_id
_entity_poly.type
_entity_poly.pdbx_seq_one_letter_code
_entity_poly.pdbx_strand_id
1 'polypeptide(L)' 'AMHGCEIDDHGTKRGYSQYGYDGEDFLSLDKSSLTWTAANPQAMITKNNWDATRAIAEQRKAYLENTCIEWLQKYVEYG' A
#
# COMPACT_ATOMS: atom_id res chain seq x y z
N ALA A 1 9.96 -2.98 3.63
CA ALA A 1 8.55 -2.64 3.33
C ALA A 1 8.49 -2.06 1.93
N MET A 2 7.47 -2.40 1.16
CA MET A 2 7.24 -1.95 -0.22
C MET A 2 5.99 -1.07 -0.25
N HIS A 3 6.16 0.23 -0.51
CA HIS A 3 5.08 1.19 -0.72
C HIS A 3 5.34 1.93 -2.01
N GLY A 4 4.40 1.87 -2.95
CA GLY A 4 4.60 2.48 -4.24
C GLY A 4 3.42 2.25 -5.17
N CYS A 5 3.54 2.83 -6.34
CA CYS A 5 2.55 2.76 -7.40
C CYS A 5 3.26 2.54 -8.74
N GLU A 6 2.50 2.01 -9.68
CA GLU A 6 2.94 1.76 -11.04
C GLU A 6 1.87 2.24 -12.01
N ILE A 7 2.31 2.58 -13.22
CA ILE A 7 1.47 2.86 -14.38
C ILE A 7 1.95 1.91 -15.47
N ASP A 8 1.09 1.00 -15.92
CA ASP A 8 1.45 0.10 -17.02
C ASP A 8 1.32 0.77 -18.40
N ASP A 9 1.76 0.07 -19.45
CA ASP A 9 1.74 0.58 -20.83
C ASP A 9 0.35 0.94 -21.34
N HIS A 10 -0.71 0.43 -20.68
CA HIS A 10 -2.11 0.76 -20.98
C HIS A 10 -2.65 1.92 -20.13
N GLY A 11 -1.81 2.52 -19.28
CA GLY A 11 -2.18 3.59 -18.37
C GLY A 11 -2.89 3.11 -17.10
N THR A 12 -2.93 1.80 -16.83
CA THR A 12 -3.53 1.27 -15.61
C THR A 12 -2.68 1.64 -14.41
N LYS A 13 -3.31 2.28 -13.43
CA LYS A 13 -2.66 2.72 -12.20
C LYS A 13 -2.86 1.67 -11.11
N ARG A 14 -1.77 1.16 -10.54
CA ARG A 14 -1.83 0.26 -9.37
C ARG A 14 -1.00 0.82 -8.23
N GLY A 15 -1.36 0.46 -7.01
CA GLY A 15 -0.71 0.96 -5.81
C GLY A 15 -0.67 -0.14 -4.75
N TYR A 16 0.47 -0.26 -4.09
CA TYR A 16 0.77 -1.37 -3.18
C TYR A 16 1.29 -0.82 -1.86
N SER A 17 0.87 -1.45 -0.77
CA SER A 17 1.44 -1.20 0.55
C SER A 17 1.61 -2.53 1.27
N GLN A 18 2.85 -3.02 1.29
CA GLN A 18 3.24 -4.30 1.86
C GLN A 18 4.40 -4.10 2.84
N TYR A 19 4.35 -4.78 3.97
CA TYR A 19 5.38 -4.78 5.00
C TYR A 19 5.91 -6.20 5.12
N GLY A 20 7.23 -6.32 5.19
CA GLY A 20 7.91 -7.55 5.54
C GLY A 20 8.69 -7.35 6.83
N TYR A 21 8.86 -8.44 7.58
CA TYR A 21 9.57 -8.51 8.85
C TYR A 21 10.46 -9.75 8.83
N ASP A 22 11.73 -9.61 9.21
CA ASP A 22 12.75 -10.67 9.12
C ASP A 22 12.89 -11.33 7.74
N GLY A 23 12.65 -10.54 6.68
CA GLY A 23 12.73 -11.02 5.29
C GLY A 23 11.50 -11.78 4.80
N GLU A 24 10.49 -11.97 5.67
CA GLU A 24 9.23 -12.62 5.33
C GLU A 24 8.08 -11.61 5.18
N ASP A 25 7.03 -12.01 4.47
CA ASP A 25 5.80 -11.23 4.39
C ASP A 25 5.16 -11.08 5.77
N PHE A 26 4.63 -9.89 6.05
CA PHE A 26 4.07 -9.56 7.34
C PHE A 26 2.67 -8.96 7.23
N LEU A 27 2.50 -7.84 6.52
CA LEU A 27 1.21 -7.16 6.33
C LEU A 27 1.04 -6.62 4.93
N SER A 28 -0.16 -6.71 4.37
CA SER A 28 -0.51 -6.06 3.10
C SER A 28 -1.86 -5.36 3.17
N LEU A 29 -1.98 -4.20 2.51
CA LEU A 29 -3.24 -3.45 2.46
C LEU A 29 -4.09 -3.92 1.28
N ASP A 30 -5.33 -4.31 1.55
CA ASP A 30 -6.39 -4.37 0.55
C ASP A 30 -7.06 -3.00 0.46
N LYS A 31 -6.80 -2.28 -0.64
CA LYS A 31 -7.35 -0.93 -0.88
C LYS A 31 -8.85 -0.92 -1.22
N SER A 32 -9.38 -2.06 -1.65
CA SER A 32 -10.79 -2.20 -2.02
C SER A 32 -11.65 -2.33 -0.78
N SER A 33 -11.26 -3.20 0.15
CA SER A 33 -11.94 -3.37 1.45
C SER A 33 -11.52 -2.34 2.50
N LEU A 34 -10.35 -1.70 2.32
CA LEU A 34 -9.68 -0.87 3.33
C LEU A 34 -9.34 -1.65 4.60
N THR A 35 -8.84 -2.87 4.42
CA THR A 35 -8.42 -3.74 5.52
C THR A 35 -7.01 -4.27 5.30
N TRP A 36 -6.32 -4.58 6.39
CA TRP A 36 -5.00 -5.22 6.34
C TRP A 36 -5.12 -6.75 6.34
N THR A 37 -4.26 -7.41 5.58
CA THR A 37 -4.07 -8.86 5.57
C THR A 37 -2.78 -9.19 6.31
N ALA A 38 -2.88 -9.98 7.37
CA ALA A 38 -1.72 -10.52 8.09
C ALA A 38 -1.23 -11.77 7.36
N ALA A 39 0.06 -11.81 7.03
CA ALA A 39 0.68 -12.96 6.38
C ALA A 39 1.01 -14.10 7.37
N ASN A 40 1.23 -13.76 8.64
CA ASN A 40 1.52 -14.71 9.71
C ASN A 40 0.81 -14.33 11.03
N PRO A 41 0.72 -15.25 12.01
CA PRO A 41 0.07 -14.98 13.30
C PRO A 41 0.67 -13.79 14.07
N GLN A 42 1.98 -13.57 13.95
CA GLN A 42 2.72 -12.50 14.62
C GLN A 42 2.28 -11.11 14.12
N ALA A 43 1.84 -11.01 12.86
CA ALA A 43 1.31 -9.79 12.27
C ALA A 43 -0.12 -9.44 12.74
N MET A 44 -0.84 -10.36 13.39
CA MET A 44 -2.25 -10.19 13.71
C MET A 44 -2.51 -9.05 14.72
N ILE A 45 -1.59 -8.84 15.65
CA ILE A 45 -1.69 -7.74 16.63
C ILE A 45 -1.65 -6.39 15.89
N THR A 46 -0.69 -6.22 14.98
CA THR A 46 -0.55 -5.00 14.19
C THR A 46 -1.72 -4.81 13.23
N LYS A 47 -2.18 -5.89 12.58
CA LYS A 47 -3.40 -5.89 11.76
C LYS A 47 -4.59 -5.32 12.54
N ASN A 48 -4.87 -5.88 13.71
CA ASN A 48 -6.01 -5.47 14.53
C ASN A 48 -5.90 -4.02 15.00
N ASN A 49 -4.70 -3.55 15.34
CA ASN A 49 -4.47 -2.16 15.71
C ASN A 49 -4.73 -1.22 14.52
N TRP A 50 -4.23 -1.57 13.34
CA TRP A 50 -4.39 -0.73 12.14
C TRP A 50 -5.79 -0.77 11.55
N ASP A 51 -6.50 -1.89 11.71
CA ASP A 51 -7.92 -2.04 11.33
C ASP A 51 -8.89 -1.53 12.41
N ALA A 52 -8.41 -1.13 13.59
CA ALA A 52 -9.26 -0.59 14.66
C ALA A 52 -10.04 0.65 14.20
N THR A 53 -9.48 1.40 13.25
CA THR A 53 -10.17 2.45 12.50
C THR A 53 -9.80 2.36 11.03
N ARG A 54 -10.66 2.88 10.15
CA ARG A 54 -10.37 2.93 8.70
C ARG A 54 -9.34 4.00 8.32
N ALA A 55 -8.98 4.89 9.24
CA ALA A 55 -8.18 6.08 8.95
C ALA A 55 -6.80 5.77 8.35
N ILE A 56 -6.10 4.76 8.87
CA ILE A 56 -4.78 4.38 8.36
C ILE A 56 -4.90 3.81 6.94
N ALA A 57 -5.87 2.93 6.69
CA ALA A 57 -6.10 2.36 5.38
C ALA A 57 -6.52 3.43 4.36
N GLU A 58 -7.38 4.37 4.75
CA GLU A 58 -7.82 5.49 3.91
C GLU A 58 -6.68 6.43 3.54
N GLN A 59 -5.83 6.81 4.51
CA GLN A 59 -4.65 7.63 4.24
C GLN A 59 -3.69 6.94 3.27
N ARG A 60 -3.43 5.65 3.48
CA ARG A 60 -2.56 4.86 2.59
C ARG A 60 -3.15 4.77 1.19
N LYS A 61 -4.46 4.51 1.06
CA LYS A 61 -5.14 4.50 -0.24
C LYS A 61 -5.03 5.85 -0.95
N ALA A 62 -5.30 6.94 -0.25
CA ALA A 62 -5.24 8.29 -0.81
C ALA A 62 -3.83 8.62 -1.34
N TYR A 63 -2.78 8.26 -0.60
CA TYR A 63 -1.41 8.42 -1.07
C TYR A 63 -1.12 7.57 -2.33
N LEU A 64 -1.50 6.29 -2.31
CA LEU A 64 -1.20 5.34 -3.39
C LEU A 64 -1.94 5.64 -4.69
N GLU A 65 -3.16 6.18 -4.61
CA GLU A 65 -4.01 6.46 -5.78
C GLU A 65 -3.83 7.89 -6.33
N ASN A 66 -3.28 8.81 -5.52
CA ASN A 66 -3.08 10.20 -5.91
C ASN A 66 -1.60 10.59 -5.88
N THR A 67 -1.07 10.92 -4.70
CA THR A 67 0.27 11.52 -4.54
C THR A 67 1.36 10.68 -5.19
N CYS A 68 1.34 9.36 -5.01
CA CYS A 68 2.34 8.49 -5.62
C CYS A 68 2.30 8.58 -7.15
N ILE A 69 1.10 8.54 -7.74
CA ILE A 69 0.91 8.58 -9.19
C ILE A 69 1.37 9.92 -9.77
N GLU A 70 1.00 11.03 -9.12
CA GLU A 70 1.42 12.37 -9.52
C GLU A 70 2.95 12.48 -9.55
N TRP A 71 3.61 12.00 -8.50
CA TRP A 71 5.07 12.03 -8.39
C TRP A 71 5.74 11.13 -9.42
N LEU A 72 5.17 9.94 -9.68
CA LEU A 72 5.68 9.03 -10.70
C LEU A 72 5.63 9.66 -12.09
N GLN A 73 4.50 10.26 -12.48
CA GLN A 73 4.37 10.93 -13.78
C GLN A 73 5.38 12.08 -13.90
N LYS A 74 5.49 12.92 -12.87
CA LYS A 74 6.42 14.05 -12.84
C LYS A 74 7.89 13.61 -13.01
N TYR A 75 8.32 12.55 -12.34
CA TYR A 75 9.70 12.09 -12.44
C TYR A 75 10.02 11.35 -13.72
N VAL A 76 9.04 10.65 -14.31
CA VAL A 76 9.18 10.07 -15.65
C VAL A 76 9.38 11.16 -16.70
N GLU A 77 8.71 12.31 -16.59
CA GLU A 77 8.90 13.45 -17.50
C GLU A 77 10.30 14.09 -17.41
N TYR A 78 11.02 13.90 -16.30
CA TYR A 78 12.38 14.44 -16.12
C TYR A 78 13.50 13.47 -16.51
N GLY A 79 13.19 12.20 -16.74
CA GLY A 79 14.13 11.17 -17.18
C GLY A 79 14.26 11.09 -18.69
#